data_AF-A0A177LI34-F1
#
_entry.id   AF-A0A177LI34-F1
#
_cell.length_a   1.000
_cell.length_b   1.000
_cell.length_c   1.000
_cell.angle_alpha   90.00
_cell.angle_beta   90.00
_cell.angle_gamma   90.00
#
_symmetry.space_group_name_H-M   'P 1'
#
loop_
_entity.id
_entity.type
_entity.pdbx_description
1 polymer ?
#
loop_
_entity_poly.entity_id
_entity_poly.type
_entity_poly.pdbx_seq_one_letter_code
_entity_poly.pdbx_strand_id
1 'polypeptide(L)'
;MKPWKAFLSRLLIVAIPLLVLYFYAEIAFEANRKKEHPTDAGLGIVVLLAFILIILFGGFLIDLLLRLSRKEYKIALINVPFLIPFVIFIIYIACLMASRECFCGWLIGTIDWMR
;
A
#
# COMPACT_ATOMS: atom_id res chain seq x y z
N MET A 1 -7.54 24.71 4.73
CA MET A 1 -7.79 24.17 3.35
C MET A 1 -9.19 23.59 3.29
N LYS A 2 -9.91 23.69 2.16
CA LYS A 2 -11.18 22.95 1.99
C LYS A 2 -10.90 21.44 2.08
N PRO A 3 -11.72 20.64 2.80
CA PRO A 3 -11.46 19.22 3.03
C PRO A 3 -11.29 18.42 1.72
N TRP A 4 -12.01 18.80 0.66
CA TRP A 4 -11.88 18.22 -0.67
C TRP A 4 -10.47 18.37 -1.28
N LYS A 5 -9.86 19.56 -1.17
CA LYS A 5 -8.49 19.79 -1.67
C LYS A 5 -7.47 18.95 -0.90
N ALA A 6 -7.69 18.81 0.41
CA ALA A 6 -6.83 18.02 1.29
C ALA A 6 -6.92 16.51 0.97
N PHE A 7 -8.11 16.03 0.60
CA PHE A 7 -8.31 14.66 0.11
C PHE A 7 -7.65 14.43 -1.24
N LEU A 8 -7.90 15.30 -2.24
CA LEU A 8 -7.31 15.16 -3.58
C LEU A 8 -5.78 15.12 -3.55
N SER A 9 -5.16 15.98 -2.75
CA SER A 9 -3.70 16.01 -2.62
C SER A 9 -3.16 14.68 -2.08
N ARG A 10 -3.84 14.06 -1.12
CA ARG A 10 -3.44 12.76 -0.55
C ARG A 10 -3.65 11.62 -1.53
N LEU A 11 -4.76 11.67 -2.27
CA LEU A 11 -5.02 10.74 -3.35
C LEU A 11 -3.90 10.78 -4.40
N LEU A 12 -3.45 11.97 -4.80
CA LEU A 12 -2.34 12.11 -5.74
C LEU A 12 -1.01 11.58 -5.17
N ILE A 13 -0.73 11.85 -3.88
CA ILE A 13 0.47 11.33 -3.20
C ILE A 13 0.51 9.79 -3.22
N VAL A 14 -0.64 9.12 -3.10
CA VAL A 14 -0.73 7.65 -3.18
C VAL A 14 -0.73 7.17 -4.63
N ALA A 15 -1.51 7.81 -5.50
CA ALA A 15 -1.72 7.34 -6.87
C ALA A 15 -0.47 7.48 -7.73
N ILE A 16 0.29 8.56 -7.60
CA ILE A 16 1.46 8.82 -8.46
C ILE A 16 2.53 7.72 -8.32
N PRO A 17 3.03 7.37 -7.11
CA PRO A 17 4.01 6.29 -6.96
C PRO A 17 3.50 4.94 -7.46
N LEU A 18 2.22 4.63 -7.25
CA LEU A 18 1.63 3.36 -7.69
C LEU A 18 1.49 3.30 -9.21
N LEU A 19 1.12 4.39 -9.87
CA LEU A 19 1.07 4.46 -11.33
C LEU A 19 2.46 4.36 -11.94
N VAL A 20 3.45 5.04 -11.36
CA VAL A 20 4.86 4.93 -11.81
C VAL A 20 5.35 3.49 -11.70
N LEU A 21 5.05 2.83 -10.57
CA LEU A 21 5.40 1.43 -10.38
C LEU A 21 4.68 0.52 -11.37
N TYR A 22 3.40 0.77 -11.65
CA TYR A 22 2.62 0.01 -12.64
C TYR A 22 3.28 0.03 -14.02
N PHE A 23 3.60 1.23 -14.54
CA PHE A 23 4.27 1.35 -15.84
C PHE A 23 5.66 0.73 -15.82
N TYR A 24 6.41 0.92 -14.74
CA TYR A 24 7.71 0.28 -14.58
C TYR A 24 7.59 -1.25 -14.62
N ALA A 25 6.58 -1.83 -13.95
CA ALA A 25 6.33 -3.25 -13.93
C ALA A 25 5.98 -3.78 -15.33
N GLU A 26 5.10 -3.10 -16.09
CA GLU A 26 4.78 -3.49 -17.46
C GLU A 26 6.04 -3.57 -18.34
N ILE A 27 6.87 -2.52 -18.30
CA ILE A 27 8.12 -2.45 -19.07
C ILE A 27 9.09 -3.56 -18.62
N ALA A 28 9.24 -3.76 -17.31
CA ALA A 28 10.12 -4.79 -16.74
C ALA A 28 9.68 -6.20 -17.15
N PHE A 29 8.37 -6.49 -17.13
CA PHE A 29 7.84 -7.78 -17.53
C PHE A 29 7.95 -8.02 -19.05
N GLU A 30 7.77 -7.00 -19.87
CA GLU A 30 7.97 -7.11 -21.31
C GLU A 30 9.44 -7.38 -21.65
N ALA A 31 10.37 -6.63 -21.03
CA ALA A 31 11.80 -6.85 -21.19
C ALA A 31 12.23 -8.24 -20.70
N ASN A 32 11.70 -8.71 -19.57
CA ASN A 32 12.01 -10.03 -19.02
C ASN A 32 11.52 -11.18 -19.92
N ARG A 33 10.37 -11.01 -20.60
CA ARG A 33 9.86 -11.99 -21.58
C ARG A 33 10.73 -12.11 -22.83
N LYS A 34 11.47 -11.06 -23.18
CA LYS A 34 12.40 -11.03 -24.32
C LYS A 34 13.78 -11.61 -23.99
N LYS A 35 14.08 -11.91 -22.71
CA LYS A 35 15.34 -12.53 -22.30
C LYS A 35 15.33 -14.03 -22.61
N GLU A 36 16.49 -14.53 -23.04
CA GLU A 36 16.73 -15.95 -23.32
C GLU A 36 16.54 -16.84 -22.07
N HIS A 37 16.82 -16.28 -20.89
CA HIS A 37 16.50 -16.87 -19.59
C HIS A 37 15.67 -15.89 -18.75
N PRO A 38 14.33 -16.06 -18.71
CA PRO A 38 13.47 -15.22 -17.90
C PRO A 38 13.81 -15.38 -16.41
N THR A 39 14.00 -14.27 -15.72
CA THR A 39 14.19 -14.24 -14.25
C THR A 39 12.86 -13.96 -13.53
N ASP A 40 12.80 -14.16 -12.22
CA ASP A 40 11.64 -13.75 -11.42
C ASP A 40 11.60 -12.22 -11.23
N ALA A 41 11.18 -11.52 -12.29
CA ALA A 41 10.94 -10.08 -12.25
C ALA A 41 9.79 -9.72 -11.30
N GLY A 42 8.87 -10.66 -11.03
CA GLY A 42 7.73 -10.44 -10.16
C GLY A 42 8.14 -10.16 -8.73
N LEU A 43 9.07 -10.95 -8.19
CA LEU A 43 9.60 -10.75 -6.84
C LEU A 43 10.23 -9.35 -6.67
N GLY A 44 11.02 -8.89 -7.64
CA GLY A 44 11.64 -7.56 -7.61
C GLY A 44 10.59 -6.43 -7.58
N ILE A 45 9.54 -6.54 -8.39
CA ILE A 45 8.43 -5.58 -8.39
C ILE A 45 7.67 -5.59 -7.06
N VAL A 46 7.44 -6.76 -6.47
CA VAL A 46 6.76 -6.88 -5.17
C VAL A 46 7.60 -6.26 -4.05
N VAL A 47 8.91 -6.44 -4.05
CA VAL A 47 9.81 -5.80 -3.06
C VAL A 47 9.77 -4.27 -3.21
N LEU A 48 9.81 -3.76 -4.45
CA LEU A 48 9.70 -2.32 -4.70
C LEU A 48 8.34 -1.75 -4.28
N LEU A 49 7.26 -2.49 -4.55
CA LEU A 49 5.92 -2.16 -4.06
C LEU A 49 5.91 -2.05 -2.54
N ALA A 50 6.40 -3.07 -1.84
CA ALA A 50 6.44 -3.09 -0.38
C ALA A 50 7.19 -1.86 0.17
N PHE A 51 8.33 -1.51 -0.42
CA PHE A 51 9.10 -0.33 -0.02
C PHE A 51 8.30 0.98 -0.19
N ILE A 52 7.63 1.16 -1.34
CA ILE A 52 6.77 2.33 -1.59
C ILE A 52 5.62 2.39 -0.57
N LEU A 53 4.95 1.26 -0.31
CA LEU A 53 3.85 1.18 0.64
C LEU A 53 4.30 1.52 2.07
N ILE A 54 5.48 1.07 2.50
CA ILE A 54 6.05 1.39 3.82
C ILE A 54 6.30 2.89 3.96
N ILE A 55 6.89 3.52 2.96
CA ILE A 55 7.15 4.97 2.98
C ILE A 55 5.84 5.75 3.06
N LEU A 56 4.85 5.39 2.22
CA LEU A 56 3.53 6.03 2.24
C LEU A 56 2.85 5.85 3.59
N PHE A 57 2.83 4.62 4.12
CA PHE A 57 2.24 4.33 5.42
C PHE A 57 2.88 5.15 6.54
N GLY A 58 4.22 5.18 6.61
CA GLY A 58 4.95 5.99 7.59
C GLY A 58 4.61 7.48 7.47
N GLY A 59 4.57 8.01 6.24
CA GLY A 59 4.20 9.41 5.99
C GLY A 59 2.78 9.75 6.45
N PHE A 60 1.79 8.91 6.11
CA PHE A 60 0.40 9.12 6.54
C PHE A 60 0.21 8.95 8.04
N LEU A 61 0.94 8.02 8.67
CA LEU A 61 0.92 7.81 10.11
C LEU A 61 1.49 9.04 10.85
N ILE A 62 2.63 9.56 10.40
CA ILE A 62 3.24 10.77 10.96
C ILE A 62 2.32 11.98 10.78
N ASP A 63 1.74 12.20 9.58
CA ASP A 63 0.79 13.30 9.35
C ASP A 63 -0.45 13.16 10.24
N LEU A 64 -0.96 11.94 10.44
CA LEU A 64 -2.08 11.69 11.36
C LEU A 64 -1.72 12.05 12.81
N LEU A 65 -0.60 11.56 13.33
CA LEU A 65 -0.14 11.82 14.70
C LEU A 65 0.08 13.33 14.95
N LEU A 66 0.73 14.02 13.99
CA LEU A 66 0.97 15.47 14.07
C LEU A 66 -0.33 16.29 14.01
N ARG A 67 -1.34 15.86 13.25
CA ARG A 67 -2.63 16.57 13.20
C ARG A 67 -3.48 16.29 14.43
N LEU A 68 -3.39 15.09 14.99
CA LEU A 68 -4.07 14.75 16.22
C LEU A 68 -3.53 15.58 17.39
N SER A 69 -2.20 15.75 17.49
CA SER A 69 -1.58 16.60 18.51
C SER A 69 -1.95 18.09 18.36
N ARG A 70 -2.18 18.55 17.12
CA ARG A 70 -2.68 19.91 16.81
C ARG A 70 -4.20 20.06 16.94
N LYS A 71 -4.94 19.01 17.34
CA LYS A 71 -6.42 18.99 17.45
C LYS A 71 -7.15 19.27 16.13
N GLU A 72 -6.53 19.00 14.98
CA GLU A 72 -7.12 19.16 13.65
C GLU A 72 -7.95 17.92 13.23
N TYR A 73 -8.91 17.51 14.06
CA TYR A 73 -9.60 16.21 13.91
C TYR A 73 -10.28 16.02 12.55
N LYS A 74 -10.87 17.08 11.98
CA LYS A 74 -11.54 17.02 10.67
C LYS A 74 -10.58 16.68 9.52
N ILE A 75 -9.33 17.12 9.60
CA ILE A 75 -8.32 16.85 8.57
C ILE A 75 -7.60 15.54 8.87
N ALA A 76 -7.39 15.20 10.15
CA ALA A 76 -6.87 13.91 10.58
C ALA A 76 -7.73 12.73 10.08
N LEU A 77 -9.07 12.85 10.16
CA LEU A 77 -10.00 11.84 9.65
C LEU A 77 -9.83 11.54 8.15
N ILE A 78 -9.31 12.48 7.36
CA ILE A 78 -9.07 12.28 5.93
C ILE A 78 -7.94 11.27 5.68
N ASN A 79 -7.01 11.07 6.63
CA ASN A 79 -5.93 10.07 6.52
C ASN A 79 -6.41 8.64 6.74
N VAL A 80 -7.49 8.45 7.50
CA VAL A 80 -8.02 7.13 7.87
C VAL A 80 -8.32 6.24 6.65
N PRO A 81 -9.06 6.68 5.61
CA PRO A 81 -9.31 5.84 4.45
C PRO A 81 -8.05 5.45 3.67
N PHE A 82 -6.97 6.24 3.76
CA PHE A 82 -5.68 5.87 3.15
C PHE A 82 -4.90 4.90 4.01
N LEU A 83 -4.99 5.00 5.34
CA LEU A 83 -4.29 4.12 6.28
C LEU A 83 -4.90 2.71 6.37
N ILE A 84 -6.23 2.59 6.26
CA ILE A 84 -6.92 1.29 6.40
C ILE A 84 -6.37 0.23 5.43
N PRO A 85 -6.25 0.47 4.11
CA PRO A 85 -5.69 -0.51 3.18
C PRO A 85 -4.26 -0.96 3.55
N PHE A 86 -3.41 -0.02 4.00
CA PHE A 86 -2.05 -0.36 4.44
C PHE A 86 -2.06 -1.24 5.68
N VAL A 87 -2.93 -0.95 6.66
CA VAL A 87 -3.07 -1.77 7.88
C VAL A 87 -3.55 -3.18 7.51
N ILE A 88 -4.55 -3.30 6.64
CA ILE A 88 -5.03 -4.60 6.16
C ILE A 88 -3.89 -5.37 5.48
N PHE A 89 -3.12 -4.71 4.62
CA PHE A 89 -1.99 -5.32 3.94
C PHE A 89 -0.88 -5.78 4.91
N ILE A 90 -0.52 -4.95 5.89
CA ILE A 90 0.48 -5.30 6.92
C ILE A 90 -0.01 -6.50 7.75
N ILE A 91 -1.28 -6.47 8.19
CA ILE A 91 -1.88 -7.58 8.95
C ILE A 91 -1.90 -8.86 8.11
N TYR A 92 -2.21 -8.78 6.82
CA TYR A 92 -2.20 -9.91 5.91
C TYR A 92 -0.81 -10.55 5.80
N ILE A 93 0.23 -9.74 5.55
CA ILE A 93 1.62 -10.23 5.49
C ILE A 93 2.05 -10.83 6.84
N ALA A 94 1.70 -10.19 7.96
CA ALA A 94 1.98 -10.73 9.29
C ALA A 94 1.29 -12.09 9.52
N CYS A 95 0.03 -12.22 9.08
CA CYS A 95 -0.72 -13.47 9.14
C CYS A 95 -0.15 -14.57 8.25
N LEU A 96 0.41 -14.23 7.08
CA LEU A 96 1.12 -15.19 6.24
C LEU A 96 2.41 -15.72 6.89
N MET A 97 3.09 -14.90 7.69
CA MET A 97 4.33 -15.27 8.39
C MET A 97 4.09 -15.96 9.74
N ALA A 98 2.93 -15.75 10.36
CA ALA A 98 2.54 -16.33 11.64
C ALA A 98 1.79 -17.67 11.46
N SER A 99 0.95 -18.05 12.44
CA SER A 99 0.07 -19.22 12.33
C SER A 99 -1.23 -18.89 11.59
N ARG A 100 -1.75 -19.87 10.84
CA ARG A 100 -3.04 -19.75 10.11
C ARG A 100 -4.28 -19.93 10.99
N GLU A 101 -4.16 -19.77 12.30
CA GLU A 101 -5.27 -20.02 13.22
C GLU A 101 -6.16 -18.78 13.41
N CYS A 102 -7.46 -19.02 13.65
CA CYS A 102 -8.45 -18.00 13.99
C CYS A 102 -8.51 -16.82 12.98
N PHE A 103 -8.19 -15.61 13.45
CA PHE A 103 -8.29 -14.36 12.70
C PHE A 103 -7.45 -14.37 11.41
N CYS A 104 -6.25 -14.97 11.46
CA CYS A 104 -5.38 -15.04 10.29
C CYS A 104 -5.92 -15.98 9.21
N GLY A 105 -6.53 -17.11 9.61
CA GLY A 105 -7.21 -18.01 8.67
C GLY A 105 -8.39 -17.33 7.97
N TRP A 106 -9.23 -16.60 8.72
CA TRP A 106 -10.35 -15.84 8.16
C TRP A 106 -9.88 -14.73 7.20
N LEU A 107 -8.87 -13.96 7.61
CA LEU A 107 -8.35 -12.84 6.82
C LEU A 107 -7.71 -13.32 5.51
N ILE A 108 -6.87 -14.36 5.57
CA ILE A 108 -6.25 -14.96 4.37
C ILE A 108 -7.34 -15.53 3.46
N GLY A 109 -8.29 -16.31 3.99
CA GLY A 109 -9.37 -16.89 3.19
C GLY A 109 -10.25 -15.84 2.51
N THR A 110 -10.52 -14.72 3.18
CA THR A 110 -11.29 -13.61 2.60
C THR A 110 -10.54 -12.94 1.45
N ILE A 111 -9.23 -12.71 1.61
CA ILE A 111 -8.41 -12.06 0.57
C ILE A 111 -8.19 -13.00 -0.62
N ASP A 112 -7.92 -14.28 -0.39
CA ASP A 112 -7.77 -15.28 -1.45
C ASP A 112 -9.08 -15.48 -2.24
N TRP A 113 -10.25 -15.39 -1.60
CA TRP A 113 -11.54 -15.44 -2.29
C TRP A 113 -11.80 -14.24 -3.21
N MET A 114 -11.18 -13.08 -2.93
CA MET A 114 -11.31 -11.88 -3.75
C MET A 114 -10.35 -11.86 -4.96
N ARG A 115 -9.45 -12.84 -5.07
CA ARG A 115 -8.47 -12.98 -6.15
C ARG A 115 -9.01 -13.85 -7.30
#